data_AF-A0A9X2PPY4-F1
#
_entry.id   AF-A0A9X2PPY4-F1
#
_cell.length_a   1.000
_cell.length_b   1.000
_cell.length_c   1.000
_cell.angle_alpha   90.00
_cell.angle_beta   90.00
_cell.angle_gamma   90.00
#
_symmetry.space_group_name_H-M   'P 1'
#
loop_
_entity.id
_entity.type
_entity.pdbx_description
1 polymer ?
#
loop_
_entity_poly.entity_id
_entity_poly.type
_entity_poly.pdbx_seq_one_letter_code
_entity_poly.pdbx_strand_id
1 'polypeptide(L)'
;MYTLILVLGICAAALFLAGFARGLRNAVIEYRRGKPEPTEVPDYNYVGMAAISVVISATVIALVGVAPMWIYAGPLMVLGTAAGIGVAFFVERPSA
;
A
#
# COMPACT_ATOMS: atom_id res chain seq x y z
N MET A 1 -14.36 -17.59 6.31
CA MET A 1 -13.98 -16.19 6.02
C MET A 1 -12.83 -15.70 6.91
N TYR A 2 -12.93 -15.81 8.23
CA TYR A 2 -11.87 -15.37 9.15
C TYR A 2 -10.49 -15.99 8.88
N THR A 3 -10.40 -17.31 8.69
CA THR A 3 -9.13 -17.99 8.37
C THR A 3 -8.51 -17.49 7.06
N LEU A 4 -9.34 -17.23 6.04
CA LEU A 4 -8.87 -16.67 4.77
C LEU A 4 -8.30 -15.26 4.96
N ILE A 5 -9.01 -14.39 5.68
CA ILE A 5 -8.54 -13.02 5.99
C ILE A 5 -7.24 -13.07 6.80
N LEU A 6 -7.12 -14.01 7.73
CA LEU A 6 -5.89 -14.21 8.51
C LEU A 6 -4.71 -14.61 7.63
N VAL A 7 -4.89 -15.61 6.76
CA VAL A 7 -3.83 -16.08 5.85
C VAL A 7 -3.42 -14.95 4.91
N LEU A 8 -4.40 -14.28 4.28
CA LEU A 8 -4.13 -13.12 3.41
C LEU A 8 -3.44 -11.99 4.18
N GLY A 9 -3.82 -11.78 5.45
CA GLY A 9 -3.21 -10.80 6.35
C GLY A 9 -1.75 -11.07 6.62
N ILE A 10 -1.41 -12.31 6.96
CA ILE A 10 -0.02 -12.74 7.18
C ILE A 10 0.79 -12.57 5.89
N CYS A 11 0.25 -12.98 4.74
CA CYS A 11 0.92 -12.81 3.45
C CYS A 11 1.15 -11.34 3.09
N ALA A 12 0.12 -10.49 3.23
CA ALA A 12 0.22 -9.06 2.93
C ALA A 12 1.20 -8.35 3.88
N ALA A 13 1.18 -8.69 5.17
CA ALA A 13 2.13 -8.17 6.14
C ALA A 13 3.58 -8.60 5.82
N ALA A 14 3.78 -9.87 5.45
CA ALA A 14 5.10 -10.37 5.05
C ALA A 14 5.61 -9.65 3.78
N LEU A 15 4.75 -9.44 2.77
CA LEU A 15 5.08 -8.67 1.58
C LEU A 15 5.45 -7.22 1.91
N PHE A 16 4.65 -6.57 2.75
CA PHE A 16 4.91 -5.20 3.20
C PHE A 16 6.25 -5.08 3.93
N LEU A 17 6.50 -5.96 4.91
CA LEU A 17 7.75 -5.96 5.67
C LEU A 17 8.97 -6.24 4.79
N ALA A 18 8.87 -7.20 3.87
CA ALA A 18 9.95 -7.52 2.95
C ALA A 18 10.25 -6.37 1.97
N GLY A 19 9.19 -5.74 1.45
CA GLY A 19 9.30 -4.55 0.60
C GLY A 19 9.94 -3.38 1.36
N PHE A 20 9.42 -3.07 2.55
CA PHE A 20 9.94 -2.02 3.41
C PHE A 20 11.41 -2.24 3.77
N ALA A 21 11.81 -3.45 4.15
CA ALA A 21 13.20 -3.77 4.47
C ALA A 21 14.14 -3.56 3.27
N ARG A 22 13.68 -3.91 2.06
CA ARG A 22 14.42 -3.66 0.81
C ARG A 22 14.52 -2.16 0.52
N GLY A 23 13.41 -1.42 0.59
CA GLY A 23 13.37 0.03 0.39
C GLY A 23 14.29 0.77 1.36
N LEU A 24 14.22 0.42 2.65
CA LEU A 24 15.10 0.97 3.68
C LEU A 24 16.57 0.67 3.38
N ARG A 25 16.91 -0.56 3.00
CA ARG A 25 18.28 -0.93 2.63
C ARG A 25 18.78 -0.10 1.43
N ASN A 26 17.94 0.09 0.42
CA ASN A 26 18.28 0.88 -0.76
C ASN A 26 18.52 2.35 -0.40
N ALA A 27 17.61 2.96 0.38
CA ALA A 27 17.75 4.33 0.85
C ALA A 27 19.04 4.55 1.65
N VAL A 28 19.39 3.62 2.55
CA VAL A 28 20.65 3.69 3.31
C VAL A 28 21.88 3.58 2.39
N ILE A 29 21.85 2.71 1.38
CA ILE A 29 22.95 2.56 0.41
C ILE A 29 23.10 3.84 -0.43
N GLU A 30 21.99 4.43 -0.87
CA GLU A 30 21.97 5.66 -1.66
C GLU A 30 22.52 6.84 -0.86
N TYR A 31 22.07 7.02 0.38
CA TYR A 31 22.60 8.02 1.29
C TYR A 31 24.12 7.88 1.49
N ARG A 32 24.60 6.64 1.70
CA ARG A 32 26.04 6.36 1.85
C ARG A 32 26.86 6.63 0.59
N ARG A 33 26.25 6.60 -0.60
CA ARG A 33 26.92 6.91 -1.86
C ARG A 33 27.08 8.41 -2.10
N GLY A 34 26.47 9.25 -1.25
CA GLY A 34 26.60 10.71 -1.33
C GLY A 34 26.04 11.29 -2.64
N LYS A 35 25.05 10.60 -3.25
CA LYS A 35 24.39 11.11 -4.45
C LYS A 35 23.60 12.37 -4.09
N PRO A 36 23.69 13.43 -4.91
CA PRO A 36 22.84 14.59 -4.73
C PRO A 36 21.38 14.19 -4.92
N GLU A 37 20.53 14.61 -3.99
CA GLU A 37 19.09 14.38 -4.07
C GLU A 37 18.53 15.01 -5.36
N PRO A 38 17.64 14.34 -6.09
CA PRO A 38 16.98 14.93 -7.25
C PRO A 38 16.27 16.23 -6.85
N THR A 39 16.53 17.31 -7.59
CA THR A 39 15.87 18.61 -7.36
C THR A 39 14.50 18.68 -8.05
N GLU A 40 14.22 17.77 -8.98
CA GLU A 40 12.93 17.65 -9.63
C GLU A 40 12.01 16.77 -8.80
N VAL A 41 11.03 17.40 -8.16
CA VAL A 41 9.90 16.70 -7.54
C VAL A 41 8.87 16.44 -8.64
N PRO A 42 8.55 15.18 -8.98
CA PRO A 42 7.53 14.92 -9.99
C PRO A 42 6.18 15.43 -9.48
N ASP A 43 5.49 16.23 -10.29
CA ASP A 43 4.14 16.71 -10.00
C ASP A 43 3.12 15.60 -10.28
N TYR A 44 3.00 14.69 -9.31
CA TYR A 44 1.98 13.65 -9.36
C TYR A 44 0.65 14.21 -8.84
N ASN A 45 -0.35 14.26 -9.71
CA ASN A 45 -1.71 14.63 -9.31
C ASN A 45 -2.42 13.43 -8.63
N TYR A 46 -2.40 13.39 -7.31
CA TYR A 46 -3.05 12.35 -6.50
C TYR A 46 -4.52 12.64 -6.16
N VAL A 47 -5.06 13.81 -6.54
CA VAL A 47 -6.42 14.23 -6.15
C VAL A 47 -7.48 13.24 -6.62
N GLY A 48 -7.33 12.71 -7.85
CA GLY A 48 -8.25 11.71 -8.40
C GLY A 48 -8.26 10.42 -7.58
N MET A 49 -7.08 9.91 -7.21
CA MET A 49 -6.97 8.68 -6.41
C MET A 49 -7.52 8.87 -4.99
N ALA A 50 -7.33 10.05 -4.40
CA ALA A 50 -7.90 10.39 -3.11
C ALA A 50 -9.44 10.41 -3.17
N ALA A 51 -10.02 11.06 -4.19
CA ALA A 51 -11.47 11.11 -4.37
C ALA A 51 -12.08 9.71 -4.56
N ILE A 52 -11.46 8.87 -5.39
CA ILE A 52 -11.89 7.48 -5.61
C ILE A 52 -11.84 6.68 -4.29
N SER A 53 -10.77 6.83 -3.51
CA SER A 53 -10.61 6.12 -2.23
C SER A 53 -11.71 6.50 -1.23
N VAL A 54 -12.09 7.78 -1.17
CA VAL A 54 -13.19 8.26 -0.33
C VAL A 54 -14.53 7.68 -0.78
N VAL A 55 -14.83 7.73 -2.07
CA VAL A 55 -16.09 7.20 -2.61
C VAL A 55 -16.22 5.70 -2.36
N ILE A 56 -15.16 4.93 -2.59
CA ILE A 56 -15.15 3.48 -2.34
C ILE A 56 -15.37 3.21 -0.85
N SER A 57 -14.66 3.93 0.03
CA SER A 57 -14.80 3.75 1.49
C SER A 57 -16.21 4.05 1.97
N ALA A 58 -16.79 5.18 1.54
CA ALA A 58 -18.15 5.56 1.87
C ALA A 58 -19.18 4.53 1.38
N THR A 59 -18.99 4.01 0.17
CA THR A 59 -19.85 2.97 -0.42
C THR A 59 -19.81 1.69 0.41
N VAL A 60 -18.62 1.21 0.77
CA VAL A 60 -18.47 0.01 1.60
C VAL A 60 -19.14 0.19 2.97
N ILE A 61 -18.94 1.34 3.62
CA ILE A 61 -19.58 1.65 4.91
C ILE A 61 -21.10 1.65 4.79
N ALA A 62 -21.65 2.29 3.76
CA ALA A 62 -23.10 2.31 3.53
C ALA A 62 -23.67 0.90 3.30
N LEU A 63 -22.95 0.05 2.55
CA LEU A 63 -23.36 -1.32 2.27
C LEU A 63 -23.40 -2.21 3.53
N VAL A 64 -22.61 -1.91 4.58
CA VAL A 64 -22.73 -2.59 5.88
C VAL A 64 -24.13 -2.46 6.47
N GLY A 65 -24.80 -1.32 6.26
CA GLY A 65 -26.18 -1.10 6.69
C GLY A 65 -27.22 -1.91 5.91
N VAL A 66 -26.87 -2.40 4.71
CA VAL A 66 -27.75 -3.23 3.86
C VAL A 66 -27.56 -4.71 4.15
N ALA A 67 -26.32 -5.17 4.28
CA ALA A 67 -26.02 -6.55 4.61
C ALA A 67 -24.77 -6.66 5.51
N PRO A 68 -24.81 -7.45 6.61
CA PRO A 68 -23.68 -7.58 7.53
C PRO A 68 -22.39 -8.12 6.89
N MET A 69 -22.50 -8.83 5.76
CA MET A 69 -21.36 -9.41 5.05
C MET A 69 -20.37 -8.35 4.55
N TRP A 70 -20.80 -7.10 4.33
CA TRP A 70 -19.92 -6.04 3.85
C TRP A 70 -18.87 -5.60 4.89
N ILE A 71 -19.01 -5.99 6.16
CA ILE A 71 -18.01 -5.68 7.20
C ILE A 71 -16.63 -6.25 6.87
N TYR A 72 -16.57 -7.35 6.11
CA TYR A 72 -15.32 -7.99 5.72
C TYR A 72 -14.61 -7.31 4.55
N ALA A 73 -15.29 -6.43 3.81
CA ALA A 73 -14.67 -5.68 2.72
C ALA A 73 -13.62 -4.68 3.23
N GLY A 74 -13.82 -4.10 4.42
CA GLY A 74 -12.83 -3.21 5.06
C GLY A 74 -11.47 -3.89 5.24
N PRO A 75 -11.39 -5.01 5.98
CA PRO A 75 -10.18 -5.80 6.09
C PRO A 75 -9.56 -6.16 4.73
N LEU A 76 -10.35 -6.63 3.76
CA LEU A 76 -9.83 -6.98 2.43
C LEU A 76 -9.19 -5.78 1.71
N MET A 77 -9.78 -4.59 1.80
CA MET A 77 -9.19 -3.36 1.25
C MET A 77 -7.86 -3.02 1.91
N VAL A 78 -7.76 -3.14 3.24
CA VAL A 78 -6.50 -2.92 3.98
C VAL A 78 -5.42 -3.90 3.52
N LEU A 79 -5.76 -5.17 3.32
CA LEU A 79 -4.83 -6.18 2.82
C LEU A 79 -4.34 -5.87 1.40
N GLY A 80 -5.26 -5.45 0.52
CA GLY A 80 -4.93 -5.03 -0.84
C GLY A 80 -3.95 -3.84 -0.84
N THR A 81 -4.21 -2.83 -0.01
CA THR A 81 -3.33 -1.65 0.12
C THR A 81 -1.96 -2.04 0.68
N ALA A 82 -1.90 -2.85 1.73
CA ALA A 82 -0.63 -3.30 2.32
C ALA A 82 0.21 -4.11 1.31
N ALA A 83 -0.42 -5.03 0.59
CA ALA A 83 0.25 -5.80 -0.46
C ALA A 83 0.73 -4.90 -1.61
N GLY A 84 -0.12 -3.96 -2.07
CA GLY A 84 0.23 -3.01 -3.12
C GLY A 84 1.42 -2.12 -2.77
N ILE A 85 1.43 -1.56 -1.56
CA ILE A 85 2.57 -0.76 -1.06
C ILE A 85 3.82 -1.64 -0.92
N GLY A 86 3.69 -2.85 -0.37
CA GLY A 86 4.80 -3.79 -0.27
C GLY A 86 5.44 -4.09 -1.63
N VAL A 87 4.62 -4.38 -2.65
CA VAL A 87 5.05 -4.62 -4.03
C VAL A 87 5.70 -3.37 -4.64
N ALA A 88 5.21 -2.17 -4.35
CA ALA A 88 5.79 -0.93 -4.88
C ALA A 88 7.29 -0.80 -4.55
N PHE A 89 7.70 -1.13 -3.32
CA PHE A 89 9.12 -1.15 -2.93
C PHE A 89 9.98 -2.16 -3.70
N PHE A 90 9.39 -3.21 -4.28
CA PHE A 90 10.12 -4.17 -5.13
C PHE A 90 10.27 -3.68 -6.56
N VAL A 91 9.28 -2.92 -7.06
CA VAL A 91 9.26 -2.37 -8.43
C VAL A 91 10.06 -1.08 -8.52
N GLU A 92 10.20 -0.36 -7.41
CA GLU A 92 11.04 0.83 -7.29
C GLU A 92 12.47 0.53 -7.76
N ARG A 93 12.86 1.22 -8.84
CA ARG A 93 14.20 1.11 -9.42
C ARG A 93 15.13 2.01 -8.60
N PRO A 94 16.31 1.51 -8.20
CA PRO A 94 17.31 2.37 -7.56
C PRO A 94 17.59 3.56 -8.46
N SER A 95 17.55 4.78 -7.92
CA SER A 95 17.92 5.99 -8.64
C SER A 95 19.33 5.81 -9.21
N ALA A 96 19.43 5.86 -10.55
CA ALA A 96 20.64 5.56 -11.32
C ALA A 96 21.79 6.51 -10.97
#